data_AF-A0AAN7LA71-F1
#
_entry.id   AF-A0AAN7LA71-F1
#
_cell.length_a   1.000
_cell.length_b   1.000
_cell.length_c   1.000
_cell.angle_alpha   90.00
_cell.angle_beta   90.00
_cell.angle_gamma   90.00
#
_symmetry.space_group_name_H-M   'P 1'
#
loop_
_entity.id
_entity.type
_entity.pdbx_description
1 polymer ?
#
loop_
_entity_poly.entity_id
_entity_poly.type
_entity_poly.pdbx_seq_one_letter_code
_entity_poly.pdbx_strand_id
1 'polypeptide(L)'
;MATVPSDVLAVELLQRECRVKKPLRVVPLFERLADLDAAPAAIARLFSIGWYRDCIDGKQEVMIGYSDSGKDAGRLSAAWELYKAQVVISVAKQHGVKLTMFHG
;
A
#
# COMPACT_ATOMS: atom_id res chain seq x y z
N MET A 1 -10.64 1.21 -2.99
CA MET A 1 -9.42 1.64 -3.68
C MET A 1 -8.64 2.51 -2.73
N ALA A 2 -7.37 2.18 -2.48
CA ALA A 2 -6.50 3.02 -1.66
C ALA A 2 -5.82 4.07 -2.55
N THR A 3 -5.82 5.32 -2.11
CA THR A 3 -5.27 6.46 -2.85
C THR A 3 -4.34 7.30 -1.97
N VAL A 4 -4.65 7.41 -0.68
CA VAL A 4 -3.95 8.29 0.26
C VAL A 4 -3.68 7.58 1.59
N PRO A 5 -2.68 8.05 2.38
CA PRO A 5 -2.36 7.46 3.69
C PRO A 5 -3.56 7.35 4.65
N SER A 6 -4.50 8.31 4.57
CA SER A 6 -5.69 8.30 5.42
C SER A 6 -6.60 7.10 5.17
N ASP A 7 -6.58 6.49 3.99
CA ASP A 7 -7.40 5.31 3.68
C ASP A 7 -6.96 4.12 4.55
N VAL A 8 -5.66 3.99 4.79
CA VAL A 8 -5.09 2.97 5.68
C VAL A 8 -5.37 3.30 7.14
N LEU A 9 -5.07 4.54 7.55
CA LEU A 9 -5.23 4.98 8.94
C LEU A 9 -6.70 4.97 9.40
N ALA A 10 -7.64 5.22 8.50
CA ALA A 10 -9.06 5.14 8.79
C ALA A 10 -9.48 3.72 9.19
N VAL A 11 -8.97 2.69 8.50
CA VAL A 11 -9.24 1.31 8.85
C VAL A 11 -8.60 0.96 10.20
N GLU A 12 -7.36 1.37 10.43
CA GLU A 12 -6.71 1.14 11.74
C GLU A 12 -7.49 1.78 12.90
N LEU A 13 -7.98 3.00 12.70
CA LEU A 13 -8.83 3.68 13.67
C LEU A 13 -10.12 2.89 13.91
N LEU A 14 -10.81 2.46 12.85
CA LEU A 14 -12.03 1.67 12.97
C LEU A 14 -11.80 0.33 13.68
N GLN A 15 -10.68 -0.36 13.43
CA GLN A 15 -10.33 -1.59 14.16
C GLN A 15 -10.22 -1.32 15.66
N ARG A 16 -9.59 -0.20 16.04
CA ARG A 16 -9.46 0.22 17.44
C ARG A 16 -10.81 0.55 18.07
N GLU A 17 -11.61 1.39 17.42
CA GLU A 17 -12.92 1.84 17.95
C GLU A 17 -13.93 0.70 18.05
N CYS A 18 -13.88 -0.26 17.11
CA CYS A 18 -14.66 -1.49 17.16
C CYS A 18 -14.11 -2.54 18.15
N ARG A 19 -13.07 -2.19 18.93
CA ARG A 19 -12.46 -3.03 19.97
C ARG A 19 -11.94 -4.38 19.45
N VAL A 20 -11.39 -4.39 18.23
CA VAL A 20 -10.75 -5.59 17.67
C VAL A 20 -9.50 -5.89 18.49
N LYS A 21 -9.55 -6.94 19.32
CA LYS A 21 -8.46 -7.29 20.26
C LYS A 21 -7.12 -7.61 19.59
N LYS A 22 -7.18 -8.11 18.36
CA LYS A 22 -6.01 -8.41 17.51
C LYS A 22 -6.30 -7.82 16.12
N PRO A 23 -5.94 -6.55 15.89
CA PRO A 23 -6.13 -5.90 14.60
C PRO A 23 -5.51 -6.72 13.47
N LEU A 24 -6.20 -6.78 12.35
CA LEU A 24 -5.68 -7.36 11.11
C LEU A 24 -4.71 -6.37 10.46
N ARG A 25 -3.74 -6.89 9.71
CA ARG A 25 -2.89 -6.05 8.87
C ARG A 25 -3.75 -5.36 7.80
N VAL A 26 -3.61 -4.06 7.67
CA VAL A 26 -4.28 -3.29 6.61
C VAL A 26 -3.40 -3.29 5.37
N VAL A 27 -3.96 -3.76 4.26
CA VAL A 27 -3.26 -3.91 2.98
C VAL A 27 -3.87 -2.92 1.98
N PRO A 28 -3.18 -1.82 1.61
CA PRO A 28 -3.66 -0.93 0.58
C PRO A 28 -3.60 -1.63 -0.79
N LEU A 29 -4.68 -1.48 -1.55
CA LEU A 29 -4.82 -1.96 -2.92
C LEU A 29 -4.84 -0.76 -3.87
N PHE A 30 -3.77 -0.64 -4.66
CA PHE A 30 -3.61 0.36 -5.71
C PHE A 30 -4.01 -0.26 -7.06
N GLU A 31 -5.04 0.29 -7.70
CA GLU A 31 -5.65 -0.30 -8.91
C GLU A 31 -5.56 0.61 -10.14
N ARG A 32 -5.64 1.93 -9.98
CA ARG A 32 -5.59 2.86 -11.11
C ARG A 32 -4.17 3.31 -11.40
N LEU A 33 -3.95 3.79 -12.61
CA LEU A 33 -2.64 4.29 -13.04
C LEU A 33 -2.10 5.39 -12.10
N ALA A 34 -2.95 6.37 -11.77
CA ALA A 34 -2.59 7.46 -10.88
C ALA A 34 -2.28 6.99 -9.45
N ASP A 35 -2.98 5.95 -8.99
CA ASP A 35 -2.79 5.38 -7.65
C ASP A 35 -1.44 4.63 -7.58
N LEU A 36 -1.06 3.91 -8.64
CA LEU A 36 0.23 3.23 -8.76
C LEU A 36 1.40 4.20 -8.78
N ASP A 37 1.26 5.32 -9.48
CA ASP A 37 2.27 6.38 -9.54
C ASP A 37 2.43 7.08 -8.18
N ALA A 38 1.33 7.28 -7.45
CA ALA A 38 1.34 7.89 -6.12
C ALA A 38 1.73 6.92 -4.97
N ALA A 39 1.66 5.61 -5.20
CA ALA A 39 1.89 4.58 -4.16
C ALA A 39 3.22 4.73 -3.40
N PRO A 40 4.39 4.98 -4.04
CA PRO A 40 5.64 5.18 -3.32
C PRO A 40 5.59 6.32 -2.32
N ALA A 41 4.99 7.45 -2.69
CA ALA A 41 4.86 8.63 -1.82
C ALA A 41 3.89 8.36 -0.66
N ALA A 42 2.75 7.70 -0.94
CA ALA A 42 1.78 7.34 0.09
C ALA A 42 2.39 6.38 1.13
N ILE A 43 3.11 5.35 0.69
CA ILE A 43 3.78 4.38 1.57
C ILE A 43 4.92 5.04 2.36
N ALA A 44 5.73 5.88 1.73
CA ALA A 44 6.78 6.65 2.43
C ALA A 44 6.17 7.53 3.54
N ARG A 45 5.02 8.17 3.25
CA ARG A 45 4.32 8.98 4.24
C ARG A 45 3.83 8.14 5.41
N LEU A 46 3.26 6.97 5.16
CA LEU A 46 2.86 6.03 6.22
C LEU A 46 4.05 5.62 7.09
N PHE A 47 5.18 5.24 6.48
CA PHE A 47 6.39 4.85 7.22
C PHE A 47 7.07 5.99 7.97
N SER A 48 6.76 7.25 7.63
CA SER A 48 7.22 8.43 8.40
C SER A 48 6.45 8.65 9.71
N ILE A 49 5.30 7.98 9.89
CA ILE A 49 4.47 8.11 11.09
C ILE A 49 4.95 7.07 12.12
N GLY A 50 5.55 7.54 13.22
CA GLY A 50 6.10 6.66 14.28
C GLY A 50 5.08 5.64 14.79
N TRP A 51 3.87 6.09 15.12
CA TRP A 51 2.77 5.22 15.57
C TRP A 51 2.46 4.09 14.57
N TYR A 52 2.40 4.41 13.28
CA TYR A 52 2.08 3.41 12.26
C TYR A 52 3.21 2.38 12.14
N ARG A 53 4.46 2.83 12.22
CA ARG A 53 5.65 1.97 12.17
C ARG A 53 5.67 0.97 13.34
N ASP A 54 5.28 1.42 14.53
CA ASP A 54 5.17 0.57 15.71
C ASP A 54 4.03 -0.45 15.54
N CYS A 55 2.88 -0.04 14.96
CA CYS A 55 1.74 -0.92 14.72
C CYS A 55 2.06 -2.07 13.74
N ILE A 56 2.85 -1.82 12.70
CA ILE A 56 3.13 -2.82 11.66
C ILE A 56 4.29 -3.77 12.00
N ASP A 57 5.02 -3.53 13.10
CA ASP A 57 6.16 -4.36 13.54
C ASP A 57 7.17 -4.64 12.40
N GLY A 58 7.48 -3.59 11.64
CA GLY A 58 8.42 -3.65 10.52
C GLY A 58 7.99 -4.53 9.33
N LYS A 59 6.70 -4.90 9.22
CA LYS A 59 6.17 -5.70 8.09
C LYS A 59 5.00 -4.99 7.43
N GLN A 60 5.11 -4.74 6.13
CA GLN A 60 4.03 -4.16 5.33
C GLN A 60 3.69 -5.09 4.17
N GLU A 61 2.41 -5.24 3.88
CA GLU A 61 1.93 -5.85 2.65
C GLU A 61 1.26 -4.79 1.78
N VAL A 62 1.52 -4.81 0.48
CA VAL A 62 0.88 -3.91 -0.51
C VAL A 62 0.31 -4.78 -1.61
N MET A 63 -0.97 -4.58 -1.92
CA MET A 63 -1.64 -5.31 -2.98
C MET A 63 -1.63 -4.49 -4.26
N ILE A 64 -1.44 -5.19 -5.38
CA ILE A 64 -1.58 -4.59 -6.69
C ILE A 64 -2.53 -5.38 -7.59
N GLY A 65 -3.49 -4.69 -8.21
CA GLY A 65 -4.49 -5.28 -9.10
C GLY A 65 -4.15 -5.13 -10.59
N TYR A 66 -3.86 -6.25 -11.28
CA TYR A 66 -3.49 -6.24 -12.71
C TYR A 66 -4.67 -6.00 -13.65
N SER A 67 -5.80 -6.64 -13.37
CA SER A 67 -6.94 -6.69 -14.28
C SER A 67 -7.66 -5.35 -14.39
N ASP A 68 -7.80 -4.65 -13.27
CA ASP A 68 -8.49 -3.36 -13.26
C ASP A 68 -7.60 -2.24 -13.80
N SER A 69 -6.28 -2.26 -13.57
CA SER A 69 -5.34 -1.38 -14.28
C SER A 69 -5.34 -1.64 -15.79
N GLY A 70 -5.48 -2.91 -16.21
CA GLY A 70 -5.53 -3.29 -17.62
C GLY A 70 -6.80 -2.81 -18.34
N LYS A 71 -7.93 -2.73 -17.62
CA LYS A 71 -9.18 -2.13 -18.14
C LYS A 71 -9.08 -0.61 -18.29
N ASP A 72 -8.30 0.04 -17.42
CA ASP A 72 -8.15 1.49 -17.37
C ASP A 72 -7.22 2.04 -18.48
N ALA A 73 -6.02 1.47 -18.62
CA ALA A 73 -4.97 2.02 -19.49
C ALA A 73 -4.44 1.06 -20.57
N GLY A 74 -5.03 -0.14 -20.69
CA GLY A 74 -4.53 -1.22 -21.54
C GLY A 74 -3.39 -2.00 -20.88
N ARG A 75 -3.25 -3.28 -21.28
CA ARG A 75 -2.39 -4.25 -20.58
C ARG A 75 -0.90 -3.89 -20.56
N LEU A 76 -0.39 -3.27 -21.62
CA LEU A 76 1.02 -2.89 -21.70
C LEU A 76 1.35 -1.74 -20.74
N SER A 77 0.54 -0.68 -20.75
CA SER A 77 0.68 0.47 -19.86
C SER A 77 0.57 0.03 -18.40
N ALA A 78 -0.43 -0.81 -18.09
CA ALA A 78 -0.57 -1.40 -16.76
C ALA A 78 0.69 -2.18 -16.36
N ALA A 79 1.19 -3.09 -17.20
CA ALA A 79 2.41 -3.85 -16.88
C ALA A 79 3.63 -2.96 -16.62
N TRP A 80 3.80 -1.88 -17.36
CA TRP A 80 4.90 -0.93 -17.15
C TRP A 80 4.76 -0.14 -15.85
N GLU A 81 3.57 0.36 -15.54
CA GLU A 81 3.32 1.07 -14.29
C GLU A 81 3.48 0.17 -13.07
N LEU A 82 3.07 -1.10 -13.20
CA LEU A 82 3.30 -2.11 -12.17
C LEU A 82 4.77 -2.37 -11.91
N TYR A 83 5.59 -2.39 -12.97
CA TYR A 83 7.03 -2.49 -12.85
C TYR A 83 7.61 -1.26 -12.11
N LYS A 84 7.17 -0.04 -12.47
CA LYS A 84 7.58 1.18 -11.76
C LYS A 84 7.09 1.21 -10.31
N ALA A 85 5.89 0.73 -10.01
CA ALA A 85 5.34 0.69 -8.66
C ALA A 85 6.13 -0.24 -7.72
N GLN A 86 6.96 -1.15 -8.25
CA GLN A 86 7.91 -1.91 -7.44
C GLN A 86 8.99 -1.02 -6.79
N VAL A 87 9.11 0.26 -7.17
CA VAL A 87 9.88 1.27 -6.43
C VAL A 87 9.45 1.35 -4.96
N VAL A 88 8.20 1.00 -4.61
CA VAL A 88 7.76 0.87 -3.22
C VAL A 88 8.66 -0.09 -2.41
N ILE A 89 9.24 -1.12 -3.04
CA ILE A 89 10.24 -2.02 -2.41
C ILE A 89 11.47 -1.23 -1.95
N SER A 90 11.93 -0.28 -2.76
CA SER A 90 13.08 0.57 -2.41
C SER A 90 12.74 1.52 -1.24
N VAL A 91 11.54 2.09 -1.22
CA VAL A 91 11.04 2.90 -0.10
C VAL A 91 10.98 2.08 1.18
N ALA A 92 10.43 0.87 1.13
CA ALA A 92 10.38 -0.01 2.29
C ALA A 92 11.79 -0.34 2.81
N LYS A 93 12.75 -0.61 1.91
CA LYS A 93 14.15 -0.85 2.26
C LYS A 93 14.80 0.36 2.95
N GLN A 94 14.54 1.59 2.47
CA GLN A 94 15.03 2.82 3.11
C GLN A 94 14.49 3.00 4.53
N HIS A 95 13.25 2.58 4.79
CA HIS A 95 12.63 2.63 6.10
C HIS A 95 12.85 1.35 6.94
N GLY A 96 13.67 0.39 6.48
CA GLY A 96 13.91 -0.86 7.19
C GLY A 96 12.65 -1.71 7.41
N VAL A 97 11.66 -1.59 6.53
CA VAL A 97 10.41 -2.35 6.57
C VAL A 97 10.50 -3.52 5.59
N LYS A 98 10.12 -4.72 6.04
CA LYS A 98 9.96 -5.90 5.20
C LYS A 98 8.65 -5.77 4.41
N LEU A 99 8.76 -5.56 3.11
CA LEU A 99 7.61 -5.48 2.21
C LEU A 99 7.27 -6.85 1.62
N THR A 100 5.99 -7.20 1.62
CA THR A 100 5.41 -8.31 0.87
C THR A 100 4.52 -7.73 -0.24
N MET A 101 4.75 -8.14 -1.48
CA MET A 101 3.89 -7.78 -2.60
C MET A 101 2.77 -8.82 -2.71
N PHE A 102 1.52 -8.38 -2.64
CA PHE A 102 0.36 -9.23 -2.89
C PHE A 102 -0.16 -8.97 -4.31
N HIS A 103 0.05 -9.96 -5.18
CA HIS A 103 -0.37 -9.91 -6.57
C HIS A 103 -1.82 -10.39 -6.69
N GLY A 104 -2.72 -9.49 -7.08
CA GLY A 104 -4.15 -9.77 -7.30
C GLY A 104 -4.51 -10.24 -8.70
#